data_AF-A0A254RAM0-F1
#
_entry.id   AF-A0A254RAM0-F1
#
_cell.length_a   1.000
_cell.length_b   1.000
_cell.length_c   1.000
_cell.angle_alpha   90.00
_cell.angle_beta   90.00
_cell.angle_gamma   90.00
#
_symmetry.space_group_name_H-M   'P 1'
#
loop_
_entity.id
_entity.type
_entity.pdbx_description
1 polymer ?
#
loop_
_entity_poly.entity_id
_entity_poly.type
_entity_poly.pdbx_seq_one_letter_code
_entity_poly.pdbx_strand_id
1 'polypeptide(L)'
;MTYNDLLKDIEKLIGLHLHSIRPGAELTVEAIEREKCSLSLRNVQGNLRKRSLDEIRNLWNELQKKRIVHVDGFLHGSGSSRNQPETILANLPYIEWLKYNGKKHLAYVEKSTHEFGTLREMNPVEQIGFCEMLAKIQNKQHFYSYAVVTNDIKQCIDGFNKDALFGLTIIEQGAYALSLPNNEVLFLSADKYKLPKGVYPILYDREISGKKPIIKIDDNLYYFDKIYPIDVLFAGGK
;
A
#
# COMPACT_ATOMS: atom_id res chain seq x y z
N MET A 1 7.87 -9.86 -3.95
CA MET A 1 7.92 -10.97 -2.98
C MET A 1 6.57 -11.69 -2.98
N THR A 2 6.54 -13.01 -3.16
CA THR A 2 5.27 -13.76 -3.23
C THR A 2 4.78 -14.14 -1.83
N TYR A 3 3.51 -14.54 -1.72
CA TYR A 3 2.98 -15.07 -0.46
C TYR A 3 3.70 -16.36 0.00
N ASN A 4 4.19 -17.19 -0.93
CA ASN A 4 4.98 -18.36 -0.58
C ASN A 4 6.35 -18.00 0.02
N ASP A 5 6.96 -16.90 -0.43
CA ASP A 5 8.20 -16.40 0.16
C ASP A 5 7.94 -15.88 1.58
N LEU A 6 6.82 -15.19 1.78
CA LEU A 6 6.38 -14.77 3.12
C LEU A 6 6.22 -15.96 4.06
N LEU A 7 5.57 -17.05 3.61
CA LEU A 7 5.41 -18.24 4.44
C LEU A 7 6.76 -18.86 4.83
N LYS A 8 7.72 -18.95 3.89
CA LYS A 8 9.07 -19.42 4.19
C LYS A 8 9.78 -18.53 5.21
N ASP A 9 9.53 -17.24 5.18
CA ASP A 9 10.10 -16.31 6.15
C ASP A 9 9.41 -16.41 7.52
N ILE A 10 8.11 -16.64 7.57
CA ILE A 10 7.39 -16.93 8.82
C ILE A 10 7.86 -18.27 9.40
N GLU A 11 8.25 -19.26 8.58
CA GLU A 11 8.84 -20.51 9.08
C GLU A 11 10.15 -20.28 9.84
N LYS A 12 10.92 -19.24 9.49
CA LYS A 12 12.13 -18.85 10.24
C LYS A 12 11.80 -18.25 11.62
N LEU A 13 10.54 -17.87 11.86
CA LEU A 13 10.06 -17.39 13.16
C LEU A 13 9.65 -18.54 14.09
N ILE A 14 9.59 -19.78 13.60
CA ILE A 14 9.21 -20.93 14.42
C ILE A 14 10.21 -21.11 15.56
N GLY A 15 9.69 -21.20 16.79
CA GLY A 15 10.49 -21.33 18.01
C GLY A 15 11.13 -20.03 18.51
N LEU A 16 11.02 -18.92 17.76
CA LEU A 16 11.50 -17.61 18.23
C LEU A 16 10.47 -16.95 19.16
N HIS A 17 10.96 -16.20 20.14
CA HIS A 17 10.12 -15.35 20.97
C HIS A 17 9.85 -14.04 20.24
N LEU A 18 8.62 -13.84 19.75
CA LEU A 18 8.26 -12.67 18.96
C LEU A 18 7.84 -11.51 19.88
N HIS A 19 8.53 -10.39 19.71
CA HIS A 19 8.24 -9.17 20.45
C HIS A 19 7.00 -8.50 19.88
N SER A 20 6.06 -8.11 20.75
CA SER A 20 4.84 -7.41 20.32
C SER A 20 4.99 -5.90 20.46
N ILE A 21 4.45 -5.15 19.50
CA ILE A 21 4.42 -3.67 19.59
C ILE A 21 3.59 -3.23 20.80
N ARG A 22 2.62 -4.04 21.23
CA ARG A 22 1.94 -3.88 22.52
C ARG A 22 2.66 -4.72 23.58
N PRO A 23 3.19 -4.11 24.66
CA PRO A 23 3.78 -4.86 25.75
C PRO A 23 2.80 -5.90 26.34
N GLY A 24 3.28 -7.10 26.62
CA GLY A 24 2.49 -8.18 27.24
C GLY A 24 1.64 -9.00 26.26
N ALA A 25 1.82 -8.81 24.95
CA ALA A 25 1.17 -9.59 23.89
C ALA A 25 2.16 -10.35 23.00
N GLU A 26 3.35 -10.64 23.54
CA GLU A 26 4.38 -11.46 22.93
C GLU A 26 3.87 -12.90 22.69
N LEU A 27 4.42 -13.55 21.68
CA LEU A 27 4.01 -14.89 21.27
C LEU A 27 5.15 -15.66 20.61
N THR A 28 4.99 -16.97 20.51
CA THR A 28 5.89 -17.86 19.78
C THR A 28 5.11 -18.60 18.72
N VAL A 29 5.67 -18.69 17.51
CA VAL A 29 5.10 -19.52 16.43
C VAL A 29 5.58 -20.95 16.66
N GLU A 30 4.65 -21.89 16.85
CA GLU A 30 4.98 -23.30 17.12
C GLU A 30 5.01 -24.11 15.83
N ALA A 31 4.04 -23.87 14.94
CA ALA A 31 3.92 -24.60 13.69
C ALA A 31 3.08 -23.84 12.66
N ILE A 32 3.34 -24.13 11.38
CA ILE A 32 2.52 -23.71 10.25
C ILE A 32 1.86 -24.94 9.64
N GLU A 33 0.54 -25.06 9.77
CA GLU A 33 -0.27 -26.13 9.19
C GLU A 33 -0.79 -25.65 7.83
N ARG A 34 0.06 -25.74 6.79
CA ARG A 34 -0.26 -25.26 5.42
C ARG A 34 -1.53 -25.90 4.84
N GLU A 35 -1.73 -27.19 5.06
CA GLU A 35 -2.90 -27.95 4.59
C GLU A 35 -4.22 -27.47 5.20
N LYS A 36 -4.16 -26.98 6.43
CA LYS A 36 -5.33 -26.47 7.18
C LYS A 36 -5.43 -24.95 7.15
N CYS A 37 -4.59 -24.29 6.34
CA CYS A 37 -4.49 -22.83 6.26
C CYS A 37 -4.39 -22.17 7.65
N SER A 38 -3.58 -22.72 8.56
CA SER A 38 -3.53 -22.22 9.95
C SER A 38 -2.13 -22.18 10.58
N LEU A 39 -1.98 -21.32 11.58
CA LEU A 39 -0.80 -21.13 12.41
C LEU A 39 -1.12 -21.53 13.84
N SER A 40 -0.24 -22.29 14.47
CA SER A 40 -0.30 -22.60 15.89
C SER A 40 0.61 -21.66 16.66
N LEU A 41 0.04 -20.89 17.58
CA LEU A 41 0.71 -19.85 18.33
C LEU A 41 0.63 -20.13 19.83
N ARG A 42 1.73 -19.91 20.54
CA ARG A 42 1.78 -19.95 22.01
C ARG A 42 1.89 -18.53 22.54
N ASN A 43 1.02 -18.15 23.47
CA ASN A 43 1.14 -16.86 24.16
C ASN A 43 2.09 -16.95 25.36
N VAL A 44 2.44 -15.80 25.96
CA VAL A 44 3.26 -15.72 27.19
C VAL A 44 2.70 -16.52 28.39
N GLN A 45 1.40 -16.82 28.40
CA GLN A 45 0.75 -17.63 29.44
C GLN A 45 0.83 -19.15 29.16
N GLY A 46 1.46 -19.56 28.05
CA GLY A 46 1.57 -20.96 27.63
C GLY A 46 0.34 -21.51 26.89
N ASN A 47 -0.69 -20.70 26.66
CA ASN A 47 -1.89 -21.12 25.94
C ASN A 47 -1.63 -21.21 24.44
N LEU A 48 -1.96 -22.38 23.88
CA LEU A 48 -1.95 -22.64 22.44
C LEU A 48 -3.23 -22.13 21.80
N ARG A 49 -3.09 -21.39 20.71
CA ARG A 49 -4.21 -20.90 19.90
C ARG A 49 -3.91 -21.08 18.41
N LYS A 50 -4.95 -21.43 17.65
CA LYS A 50 -4.87 -21.47 16.19
C LYS A 50 -5.28 -20.13 15.58
N ARG A 51 -4.62 -19.76 14.47
CA ARG A 51 -4.95 -18.59 13.66
C ARG A 51 -5.02 -18.94 12.19
N SER A 52 -5.84 -18.22 11.44
CA SER A 52 -5.96 -18.43 10.00
C SER A 52 -4.79 -17.76 9.28
N LEU A 53 -4.24 -18.46 8.29
CA LEU A 53 -3.26 -17.91 7.35
C LEU A 53 -3.87 -16.86 6.42
N ASP A 54 -5.20 -16.82 6.27
CA ASP A 54 -5.89 -15.81 5.46
C ASP A 54 -5.74 -14.40 6.03
N GLU A 55 -5.73 -14.24 7.36
CA GLU A 55 -5.54 -12.94 8.01
C GLU A 55 -4.15 -12.37 7.66
N ILE A 56 -3.13 -13.23 7.71
CA ILE A 56 -1.75 -12.90 7.32
C ILE A 56 -1.68 -12.55 5.83
N ARG A 57 -2.32 -13.36 4.97
CA ARG A 57 -2.34 -13.14 3.52
C ARG A 57 -3.00 -11.81 3.16
N ASN A 58 -4.14 -11.51 3.76
CA ASN A 58 -4.89 -10.28 3.49
C ASN A 58 -4.10 -9.05 3.96
N LEU A 59 -3.50 -9.10 5.15
CA LEU A 59 -2.63 -8.03 5.64
C LEU A 59 -1.40 -7.84 4.77
N TRP A 60 -0.77 -8.94 4.34
CA TRP A 60 0.39 -8.88 3.45
C TRP A 60 0.03 -8.24 2.11
N ASN A 61 -1.08 -8.66 1.49
CA ASN A 61 -1.55 -8.06 0.24
C ASN A 61 -1.80 -6.56 0.38
N GLU A 62 -2.38 -6.11 1.50
CA GLU A 62 -2.56 -4.68 1.74
C GLU A 62 -1.24 -3.94 2.01
N LEU A 63 -0.30 -4.55 2.74
CA LEU A 63 1.05 -4.00 2.94
C LEU A 63 1.81 -3.87 1.62
N GLN A 64 1.65 -4.82 0.71
CA GLN A 64 2.26 -4.74 -0.62
C GLN A 64 1.66 -3.61 -1.47
N LYS A 65 0.34 -3.38 -1.36
CA LYS A 65 -0.34 -2.31 -2.10
C LYS A 65 -0.08 -0.93 -1.54
N LYS A 66 -0.25 -0.76 -0.22
CA LYS A 66 -0.28 0.55 0.44
C LYS A 66 1.03 0.90 1.11
N ARG A 67 2.00 -0.02 1.20
CA ARG A 67 3.22 0.08 2.01
C ARG A 67 3.00 0.23 3.51
N ILE A 68 1.83 0.67 3.96
CA ILE A 68 1.51 0.94 5.35
C ILE A 68 0.08 0.52 5.66
N VAL A 69 -0.12 -0.12 6.81
CA VAL A 69 -1.45 -0.59 7.25
C VAL A 69 -1.66 -0.39 8.74
N HIS A 70 -2.86 0.09 9.09
CA HIS A 70 -3.37 0.02 10.45
C HIS A 70 -4.06 -1.33 10.65
N VAL A 71 -3.39 -2.28 11.32
CA VAL A 71 -3.89 -3.66 11.48
C VAL A 71 -5.26 -3.71 12.16
N ASP A 72 -5.43 -2.91 13.21
CA ASP A 72 -6.69 -2.82 13.96
C ASP A 72 -7.87 -2.30 13.13
N GLY A 73 -7.62 -1.34 12.25
CA GLY A 73 -8.63 -0.82 11.33
C GLY A 73 -8.93 -1.78 10.19
N PHE A 74 -7.94 -2.57 9.77
CA PHE A 74 -8.09 -3.48 8.65
C PHE A 74 -8.85 -4.77 9.01
N LEU A 75 -8.56 -5.37 10.17
CA LEU A 75 -9.11 -6.68 10.54
C LEU A 75 -10.52 -6.65 11.17
N HIS A 76 -11.16 -5.48 11.34
CA HIS A 76 -12.55 -5.26 11.77
C HIS A 76 -13.11 -6.08 12.99
N GLY A 77 -12.33 -6.89 13.72
CA GLY A 77 -12.81 -7.81 14.79
C GLY A 77 -12.72 -7.29 16.24
N SER A 78 -13.04 -8.06 17.29
CA SER A 78 -12.85 -7.64 18.69
C SER A 78 -11.43 -7.93 19.23
N GLY A 79 -11.00 -7.22 20.29
CA GLY A 79 -9.61 -7.13 20.77
C GLY A 79 -8.87 -8.43 21.15
N SER A 80 -7.54 -8.28 21.31
CA SER A 80 -6.48 -9.27 21.63
C SER A 80 -6.08 -10.26 20.52
N SER A 81 -7.00 -10.69 19.65
CA SER A 81 -6.69 -11.60 18.54
C SER A 81 -5.84 -10.93 17.45
N ARG A 82 -6.15 -9.66 17.15
CA ARG A 82 -5.53 -8.84 16.10
C ARG A 82 -4.04 -8.58 16.31
N ASN A 83 -3.61 -8.58 17.56
CA ASN A 83 -2.19 -8.40 17.89
C ASN A 83 -1.36 -9.55 17.36
N GLN A 84 -1.94 -10.74 17.16
CA GLN A 84 -1.18 -11.91 16.73
C GLN A 84 -0.65 -11.78 15.29
N PRO A 85 -1.49 -11.49 14.27
CA PRO A 85 -0.98 -11.23 12.93
C PRO A 85 -0.11 -9.97 12.87
N GLU A 86 -0.40 -8.93 13.68
CA GLU A 86 0.47 -7.75 13.80
C GLU A 86 1.87 -8.16 14.27
N THR A 87 1.97 -8.88 15.39
CA THR A 87 3.24 -9.33 15.97
C THR A 87 4.01 -10.22 14.99
N ILE A 88 3.36 -11.18 14.33
CA ILE A 88 4.04 -12.05 13.37
C ILE A 88 4.68 -11.24 12.24
N LEU A 89 3.92 -10.32 11.63
CA LEU A 89 4.45 -9.51 10.53
C LEU A 89 5.51 -8.51 10.99
N ALA A 90 5.32 -7.87 12.15
CA ALA A 90 6.26 -6.90 12.71
C ALA A 90 7.64 -7.49 13.06
N ASN A 91 7.73 -8.81 13.20
CA ASN A 91 8.97 -9.51 13.51
C ASN A 91 9.72 -10.02 12.26
N LEU A 92 9.26 -9.64 11.07
CA LEU A 92 9.95 -9.91 9.81
C LEU A 92 10.93 -8.78 9.48
N PRO A 93 12.15 -9.07 9.03
CA PRO A 93 13.22 -8.09 8.82
C PRO A 93 12.90 -6.87 7.96
N TYR A 94 11.90 -6.95 7.10
CA TYR A 94 11.50 -5.90 6.15
C TYR A 94 10.21 -5.19 6.55
N ILE A 95 9.74 -5.38 7.80
CA ILE A 95 8.57 -4.74 8.36
C ILE A 95 8.97 -3.93 9.58
N GLU A 96 8.79 -2.63 9.51
CA GLU A 96 8.94 -1.74 10.66
C GLU A 96 7.57 -1.29 11.16
N TRP A 97 7.54 -0.71 12.36
CA TRP A 97 6.32 -0.10 12.88
C TRP A 97 6.51 1.37 13.20
N LEU A 98 5.40 2.12 13.12
CA LEU A 98 5.35 3.53 13.49
C LEU A 98 4.01 3.89 14.13
N LYS A 99 3.95 5.08 14.73
CA LYS A 99 2.71 5.67 15.22
C LYS A 99 2.31 6.85 14.34
N TYR A 100 1.07 6.81 13.87
CA TYR A 100 0.44 7.91 13.15
C TYR A 100 -0.92 8.18 13.77
N ASN A 101 -1.21 9.43 14.13
CA ASN A 101 -2.44 9.85 14.84
C ASN A 101 -2.76 9.00 16.08
N GLY A 102 -1.72 8.68 16.89
CA GLY A 102 -1.87 7.86 18.10
C GLY A 102 -2.13 6.36 17.84
N LYS A 103 -2.15 5.92 16.58
CA LYS A 103 -2.41 4.52 16.19
C LYS A 103 -1.16 3.87 15.60
N LYS A 104 -0.98 2.59 15.91
CA LYS A 104 0.13 1.78 15.39
C LYS A 104 -0.13 1.37 13.95
N HIS A 105 0.91 1.40 13.14
CA HIS A 105 0.88 0.95 11.77
C HIS A 105 2.10 0.08 11.50
N LEU A 106 1.92 -0.94 10.66
CA LEU A 106 3.02 -1.70 10.07
C LEU A 106 3.40 -1.03 8.75
N ALA A 107 4.70 -0.96 8.47
CA ALA A 107 5.26 -0.40 7.26
C ALA A 107 6.20 -1.38 6.59
N TYR A 108 6.03 -1.60 5.28
CA TYR A 108 6.86 -2.46 4.46
C TYR A 108 7.98 -1.64 3.80
N VAL A 109 9.23 -1.88 4.23
CA VAL A 109 10.40 -1.05 3.88
C VAL A 109 11.32 -1.68 2.82
N GLU A 110 10.95 -2.84 2.26
CA GLU A 110 11.63 -3.57 1.16
C GLU A 110 13.09 -4.01 1.39
N LYS A 111 13.73 -3.54 2.45
CA LYS A 111 15.09 -3.87 2.84
C LYS A 111 15.06 -4.57 4.20
N SER A 112 16.02 -5.45 4.45
CA SER A 112 16.22 -6.05 5.78
C SER A 112 16.79 -5.00 6.73
N THR A 113 16.07 -4.63 7.78
CA THR A 113 16.46 -3.59 8.74
C THR A 113 16.68 -4.10 10.16
N HIS A 114 16.21 -5.31 10.49
CA HIS A 114 16.44 -5.97 11.77
C HIS A 114 16.41 -7.50 11.62
N GLU A 115 16.73 -8.23 12.69
CA GLU A 115 16.77 -9.69 12.68
C GLU A 115 15.36 -10.30 12.78
N PHE A 116 15.20 -11.55 12.34
CA PHE A 116 13.98 -12.32 12.55
C PHE A 116 13.65 -12.43 14.04
N GLY A 117 12.40 -12.21 14.42
CA GLY A 117 11.97 -12.28 15.82
C GLY A 117 12.25 -11.02 16.64
N THR A 118 12.73 -9.95 16.00
CA THR A 118 12.94 -8.64 16.65
C THR A 118 12.01 -7.58 16.08
N LEU A 119 11.75 -6.52 16.84
CA LEU A 119 10.97 -5.36 16.39
C LEU A 119 11.88 -4.18 16.07
N ARG A 120 11.46 -3.37 15.09
CA ARG A 120 12.07 -2.07 14.83
C ARG A 120 11.02 -0.99 14.69
N GLU A 121 11.12 0.01 15.56
CA GLU A 121 10.40 1.28 15.38
C GLU A 121 11.12 2.09 14.30
N MET A 122 10.36 2.57 13.33
CA MET A 122 10.89 3.36 12.22
C MET A 122 11.50 4.66 12.73
N ASN A 123 12.60 5.11 12.13
CA ASN A 123 13.23 6.35 12.57
C ASN A 123 12.39 7.58 12.18
N PRO A 124 12.50 8.72 12.90
CA PRO A 124 11.66 9.89 12.66
C PRO A 124 11.73 10.47 11.24
N VAL A 125 12.86 10.33 10.54
CA VAL A 125 13.04 10.87 9.19
C VAL A 125 12.28 10.03 8.17
N GLU A 126 12.43 8.70 8.23
CA GLU A 126 11.68 7.75 7.38
C GLU A 126 10.18 7.81 7.69
N GLN A 127 9.79 8.04 8.95
CA GLN A 127 8.39 8.20 9.34
C GLN A 127 7.67 9.34 8.60
N ILE A 128 8.36 10.44 8.27
CA ILE A 128 7.74 11.58 7.58
C ILE A 128 7.14 11.14 6.24
N GLY A 129 7.90 10.40 5.43
CA GLY A 129 7.43 9.93 4.11
C GLY A 129 6.21 9.01 4.21
N PHE A 130 6.19 8.11 5.20
CA PHE A 130 5.04 7.23 5.46
C PHE A 130 3.81 7.99 6.00
N CYS A 131 4.02 9.00 6.87
CA CYS A 131 2.95 9.86 7.36
C CYS A 131 2.33 10.70 6.24
N GLU A 132 3.14 11.23 5.34
CA GLU A 132 2.67 11.93 4.14
C GLU A 132 1.85 11.02 3.23
N MET A 133 2.30 9.78 3.03
CA MET A 133 1.55 8.76 2.27
C MET A 133 0.19 8.47 2.92
N LEU A 134 0.14 8.30 4.25
CA LEU A 134 -1.12 8.10 4.98
C LEU A 134 -2.06 9.30 4.88
N ALA A 135 -1.54 10.52 4.97
CA ALA A 135 -2.34 11.74 4.82
C ALA A 135 -2.97 11.82 3.43
N LYS A 136 -2.23 11.46 2.38
CA LYS A 136 -2.76 11.38 1.00
C LYS A 136 -3.87 10.34 0.87
N ILE A 137 -3.68 9.14 1.43
CA ILE A 137 -4.68 8.06 1.41
C ILE A 137 -5.96 8.48 2.17
N GLN A 138 -5.83 9.09 3.34
CA GLN A 138 -6.98 9.47 4.19
C GLN A 138 -7.80 10.61 3.59
N ASN A 139 -7.16 11.56 2.92
CA ASN A 139 -7.85 12.67 2.29
C ASN A 139 -8.57 12.29 0.99
N LYS A 140 -8.52 11.01 0.54
CA LYS A 140 -9.04 10.53 -0.75
C LYS A 140 -8.61 11.39 -1.94
N GLN A 141 -7.54 12.16 -1.78
CA GLN A 141 -7.05 13.06 -2.81
C GLN A 141 -6.11 12.20 -3.63
N HIS A 142 -6.65 11.57 -4.66
CA HIS A 142 -5.89 10.74 -5.60
C HIS A 142 -4.89 11.66 -6.31
N PHE A 143 -3.62 11.53 -5.92
CA PHE A 143 -2.51 12.25 -6.56
C PHE A 143 -1.92 11.35 -7.65
N TYR A 144 -2.46 11.47 -8.86
CA TYR A 144 -1.85 10.88 -10.04
C TYR A 144 -0.52 11.58 -10.32
N SER A 145 0.54 10.82 -10.53
CA SER A 145 1.86 11.41 -10.86
C SER A 145 1.98 11.71 -12.35
N TYR A 146 1.37 10.86 -13.19
CA TYR A 146 1.41 10.97 -14.64
C TYR A 146 0.07 10.52 -15.24
N ALA A 147 -0.29 11.12 -16.37
CA ALA A 147 -1.32 10.61 -17.27
C ALA A 147 -0.68 10.05 -18.54
N VAL A 148 -1.06 8.83 -18.91
CA VAL A 148 -0.76 8.21 -20.20
C VAL A 148 -2.00 8.35 -21.08
N VAL A 149 -1.90 9.15 -22.13
CA VAL A 149 -2.99 9.35 -23.09
C VAL A 149 -2.74 8.47 -24.32
N THR A 150 -3.64 7.52 -24.56
CA THR A 150 -3.54 6.53 -25.64
C THR A 150 -4.91 6.02 -26.05
N ASN A 151 -5.04 5.46 -27.25
CA ASN A 151 -6.24 4.70 -27.62
C ASN A 151 -6.08 3.20 -27.34
N ASP A 152 -4.84 2.75 -27.10
CA ASP A 152 -4.49 1.35 -26.86
C ASP A 152 -4.24 1.10 -25.37
N ILE A 153 -5.19 1.54 -24.52
CA ILE A 153 -5.06 1.51 -23.05
C ILE A 153 -4.72 0.10 -22.55
N LYS A 154 -5.39 -0.91 -23.10
CA LYS A 154 -5.15 -2.31 -22.75
C LYS A 154 -3.69 -2.71 -22.99
N GLN A 155 -3.13 -2.39 -24.16
CA GLN A 155 -1.75 -2.73 -24.49
C GLN A 155 -0.75 -2.03 -23.56
N CYS A 156 -1.00 -0.75 -23.23
CA CYS A 156 -0.15 -0.03 -22.29
C CYS A 156 -0.20 -0.67 -20.90
N ILE A 157 -1.40 -0.94 -20.37
CA ILE A 157 -1.58 -1.61 -19.06
C ILE A 157 -0.92 -2.99 -19.05
N ASP A 158 -1.09 -3.79 -20.10
CA ASP A 158 -0.46 -5.11 -20.25
C ASP A 158 1.07 -5.02 -20.23
N GLY A 159 1.64 -3.92 -20.73
CA GLY A 159 3.07 -3.61 -20.61
C GLY A 159 3.55 -3.40 -19.17
N PHE A 160 2.71 -2.84 -18.30
CA PHE A 160 2.98 -2.69 -16.86
C PHE A 160 2.69 -3.98 -16.07
N ASN A 161 1.82 -4.86 -16.58
CA ASN A 161 1.25 -6.01 -15.87
C ASN A 161 2.05 -7.31 -15.92
N LYS A 162 3.29 -7.32 -16.46
CA LYS A 162 4.08 -8.57 -16.52
C LYS A 162 4.47 -9.11 -15.15
N ASP A 163 4.61 -8.23 -14.15
CA ASP A 163 4.89 -8.59 -12.75
C ASP A 163 3.73 -8.12 -11.87
N ALA A 164 2.65 -8.92 -11.85
CA ALA A 164 1.35 -8.62 -11.25
C ALA A 164 1.40 -8.28 -9.74
N LEU A 165 1.65 -7.01 -9.40
CA LEU A 165 1.50 -6.43 -8.06
C LEU A 165 0.70 -5.12 -8.05
N PHE A 166 0.22 -4.65 -9.20
CA PHE A 166 -0.47 -3.36 -9.33
C PHE A 166 -1.98 -3.52 -9.41
N GLY A 167 -2.71 -2.68 -8.69
CA GLY A 167 -4.17 -2.65 -8.71
C GLY A 167 -4.69 -1.81 -9.87
N LEU A 168 -5.52 -2.39 -10.74
CA LEU A 168 -6.22 -1.64 -11.78
C LEU A 168 -7.60 -1.22 -11.29
N THR A 169 -7.87 0.07 -11.31
CA THR A 169 -9.16 0.68 -10.97
C THR A 169 -9.77 1.28 -12.23
N ILE A 170 -11.04 0.97 -12.47
CA ILE A 170 -11.82 1.60 -13.55
C ILE A 170 -12.47 2.85 -12.94
N ILE A 171 -12.08 4.03 -13.42
CA ILE A 171 -12.69 5.29 -12.97
C ILE A 171 -13.99 5.51 -13.73
N GLU A 172 -13.91 5.50 -15.06
CA GLU A 172 -15.05 5.56 -15.97
C GLU A 172 -14.66 4.99 -17.33
N GLN A 173 -15.62 4.83 -18.24
CA GLN A 173 -15.32 4.32 -19.59
C GLN A 173 -14.28 5.21 -20.29
N GLY A 174 -13.09 4.67 -20.56
CA GLY A 174 -11.99 5.43 -21.18
C GLY A 174 -11.03 6.12 -20.20
N ALA A 175 -11.24 6.01 -18.88
CA ALA A 175 -10.29 6.43 -17.85
C ALA A 175 -10.05 5.32 -16.80
N TYR A 176 -8.79 5.00 -16.58
CA TYR A 176 -8.37 3.93 -15.68
C TYR A 176 -7.22 4.41 -14.81
N ALA A 177 -7.18 3.99 -13.55
CA ALA A 177 -6.06 4.23 -12.65
C ALA A 177 -5.30 2.93 -12.40
N LEU A 178 -3.98 2.98 -12.53
CA LEU A 178 -3.10 1.90 -12.11
C LEU A 178 -2.38 2.33 -10.82
N SER A 179 -2.65 1.63 -9.73
CA SER A 179 -1.99 1.85 -8.45
C SER A 179 -0.65 1.13 -8.44
N LEU A 180 0.42 1.91 -8.46
CA LEU A 180 1.80 1.49 -8.22
C LEU A 180 2.12 1.65 -6.72
N PRO A 181 3.22 1.07 -6.20
CA PRO A 181 3.47 1.01 -4.76
C PRO A 181 3.62 2.39 -4.10
N ASN A 182 4.05 3.41 -4.86
CA ASN A 182 4.34 4.74 -4.34
C ASN A 182 3.57 5.86 -5.08
N ASN A 183 2.74 5.53 -6.08
CA ASN A 183 2.08 6.49 -6.95
C ASN A 183 0.92 5.86 -7.73
N GLU A 184 0.05 6.70 -8.28
CA GLU A 184 -0.98 6.26 -9.22
C GLU A 184 -0.73 6.85 -10.60
N VAL A 185 -0.94 6.03 -11.62
CA VAL A 185 -0.84 6.43 -13.03
C VAL A 185 -2.22 6.41 -13.64
N LEU A 186 -2.59 7.51 -14.27
CA LEU A 186 -3.86 7.69 -14.94
C LEU A 186 -3.73 7.30 -16.41
N PHE A 187 -4.63 6.47 -16.94
CA PHE A 187 -4.70 6.11 -18.36
C PHE A 187 -5.96 6.70 -18.97
N LEU A 188 -5.80 7.44 -20.07
CA LEU A 188 -6.87 8.20 -20.69
C LEU A 188 -6.99 7.89 -22.19
N SER A 189 -8.22 7.73 -22.66
CA SER A 189 -8.51 7.64 -24.10
C SER A 189 -8.26 8.99 -24.77
N ALA A 190 -7.33 9.02 -25.73
CA ALA A 190 -7.04 10.22 -26.53
C ALA A 190 -8.30 10.74 -27.23
N ASP A 191 -9.09 9.82 -27.82
CA ASP A 191 -10.29 10.16 -28.58
C ASP A 191 -11.42 10.69 -27.70
N LYS A 192 -11.59 10.14 -26.48
CA LYS A 192 -12.62 10.58 -25.53
C LYS A 192 -12.32 11.97 -24.99
N TYR A 193 -11.08 12.19 -24.52
CA TYR A 193 -10.70 13.43 -23.85
C TYR A 193 -10.11 14.49 -24.78
N LYS A 194 -10.01 14.20 -26.09
CA LYS A 194 -9.46 15.10 -27.12
C LYS A 194 -8.07 15.62 -26.76
N LEU A 195 -7.27 14.75 -26.16
CA LEU A 195 -5.89 15.01 -25.81
C LEU A 195 -4.94 14.36 -26.84
N PRO A 196 -3.80 15.00 -27.17
CA PRO A 196 -2.76 14.33 -27.94
C PRO A 196 -2.26 13.09 -27.21
N LYS A 197 -1.84 12.08 -27.97
CA LYS A 197 -1.24 10.88 -27.39
C LYS A 197 0.12 11.24 -26.80
N GLY A 198 0.40 10.76 -25.60
CA GLY A 198 1.64 11.09 -24.89
C GLY A 198 1.61 10.74 -23.41
N VAL A 199 2.70 11.07 -22.71
CA VAL A 199 2.80 10.97 -21.26
C VAL A 199 2.92 12.37 -20.69
N TYR A 200 2.01 12.72 -19.79
CA TYR A 200 1.91 14.04 -19.19
C TYR A 200 2.20 13.92 -17.69
N PRO A 201 3.22 14.60 -17.14
CA PRO A 201 3.30 14.75 -15.70
C PRO A 201 2.09 15.55 -15.21
N ILE A 202 1.60 15.16 -14.04
CA ILE A 202 0.49 15.86 -13.39
C ILE A 202 1.07 16.72 -12.27
N LEU A 203 0.82 18.03 -12.37
CA LEU A 203 1.25 19.01 -11.38
C LEU A 203 0.04 19.50 -10.60
N TYR A 204 0.19 19.69 -9.30
CA TYR A 204 -0.92 20.13 -8.45
C TYR A 204 -0.74 21.61 -8.11
N ASP A 205 -1.73 22.43 -8.50
CA ASP A 205 -1.76 23.85 -8.17
C ASP A 205 -3.13 24.21 -7.59
N ARG A 206 -3.11 25.03 -6.52
CA ARG A 206 -4.31 25.43 -5.79
C ARG A 206 -5.05 26.57 -6.48
N GLU A 207 -4.40 27.35 -7.34
CA GLU A 207 -5.01 28.52 -7.99
C GLU A 207 -4.80 28.51 -9.51
N ILE A 208 -5.55 27.68 -10.22
CA ILE A 208 -5.57 27.70 -11.68
C ILE A 208 -6.59 28.76 -12.12
N SER A 209 -6.20 30.03 -12.09
CA SER A 209 -7.07 31.13 -12.53
C SER A 209 -7.13 31.23 -14.07
N GLY A 210 -8.32 31.46 -14.62
CA GLY A 210 -8.52 31.84 -16.02
C GLY A 210 -8.46 30.72 -17.07
N LYS A 211 -8.12 29.48 -16.73
CA LYS A 211 -8.18 28.34 -17.66
C LYS A 211 -9.48 27.55 -17.51
N LYS A 212 -10.03 27.05 -18.62
CA LYS A 212 -11.14 26.10 -18.59
C LYS A 212 -10.59 24.70 -18.41
N PRO A 213 -11.18 23.87 -17.52
CA PRO A 213 -10.75 22.50 -17.37
C PRO A 213 -11.05 21.73 -18.65
N ILE A 214 -10.09 20.91 -19.07
CA ILE A 214 -10.23 20.04 -20.24
C ILE A 214 -10.80 18.68 -19.87
N ILE A 215 -10.59 18.24 -18.63
CA ILE A 215 -11.00 16.93 -18.14
C ILE A 215 -11.46 17.05 -16.67
N LYS A 216 -12.47 16.28 -16.30
CA LYS A 216 -12.87 16.04 -14.90
C LYS A 216 -12.74 14.55 -14.59
N ILE A 217 -11.94 14.20 -13.58
CA ILE A 217 -11.69 12.82 -13.12
C ILE A 217 -11.64 12.81 -11.60
N ASP A 218 -12.39 11.93 -10.95
CA ASP A 218 -12.45 11.78 -9.48
C ASP A 218 -12.56 13.12 -8.74
N ASP A 219 -13.53 13.94 -9.18
CA ASP A 219 -13.80 15.30 -8.69
C ASP A 219 -12.68 16.34 -8.86
N ASN A 220 -11.53 15.95 -9.39
CA ASN A 220 -10.45 16.85 -9.77
C ASN A 220 -10.68 17.39 -11.19
N LEU A 221 -10.34 18.66 -11.38
CA LEU A 221 -10.32 19.31 -12.68
C LEU A 221 -8.90 19.36 -13.20
N TYR A 222 -8.72 18.92 -14.45
CA TYR A 222 -7.42 18.91 -15.11
C TYR A 222 -7.38 19.95 -16.22
N TYR A 223 -6.23 20.60 -16.34
CA TYR A 223 -5.96 21.68 -17.27
C TYR A 223 -4.71 21.33 -18.07
N PHE A 224 -4.77 21.46 -19.39
CA PHE A 224 -3.59 21.29 -20.23
C PHE A 224 -2.75 22.56 -20.18
N ASP A 225 -1.44 22.38 -20.05
CA ASP A 225 -0.48 23.47 -20.18
C ASP A 225 0.84 22.99 -20.76
N LYS A 226 1.70 23.94 -21.11
CA LYS A 226 3.04 23.67 -21.60
C LYS A 226 4.07 24.42 -20.77
N ILE A 227 4.84 23.68 -20.00
CA ILE A 227 6.02 24.19 -19.30
C ILE A 227 7.21 23.84 -20.16
N TYR A 228 7.59 24.78 -21.03
CA TYR A 228 8.56 24.53 -22.12
C TYR A 228 9.79 23.73 -21.65
N PRO A 229 10.13 22.60 -22.31
CA PRO A 229 9.51 21.99 -23.50
C PRO A 229 8.45 20.89 -23.21
N ILE A 230 7.98 20.76 -21.98
CA ILE A 230 7.16 19.64 -21.49
C ILE A 230 5.67 20.01 -21.52
N ASP A 231 4.85 19.16 -22.13
CA ASP A 231 3.40 19.26 -22.01
C ASP A 231 2.98 18.64 -20.67
N VAL A 232 2.15 19.34 -19.90
CA VAL A 232 1.77 18.96 -18.53
C VAL A 232 0.26 19.02 -18.34
N LEU A 233 -0.24 18.24 -17.38
CA LEU A 233 -1.60 18.40 -16.87
C LEU A 233 -1.54 19.01 -15.48
N PHE A 234 -2.17 20.16 -15.28
CA PHE A 234 -2.37 20.70 -13.94
C PHE A 234 -3.65 20.14 -13.35
N ALA A 235 -3.60 19.61 -12.14
CA ALA A 235 -4.75 19.20 -11.35
C ALA A 235 -5.04 20.28 -10.29
N GLY A 236 -6.28 20.76 -10.28
CA GLY A 236 -6.76 21.75 -9.31
C GLY A 236 -8.15 21.41 -8.81
N GLY A 237 -8.40 21.68 -7.53
CA GLY A 237 -9.73 21.65 -6.93
C GLY A 237 -10.42 23.00 -7.09
N LYS A 238 -11.75 23.00 -7.16
CA LYS A 238 -12.53 24.20 -6.77
C LYS A 238 -12.47 24.38 -5.26
#